data_AF-A0A4W3KBK0-F1
#
_entry.id   AF-A0A4W3KBK0-F1
#
_cell.length_a   1.000
_cell.length_b   1.000
_cell.length_c   1.000
_cell.angle_alpha   90.00
_cell.angle_beta   90.00
_cell.angle_gamma   90.00
#
_symmetry.space_group_name_H-M   'P 1'
#
loop_
_entity.id
_entity.type
_entity.pdbx_description
1 polymer ?
#
loop_
_entity_poly.entity_id
_entity_poly.type
_entity_poly.pdbx_seq_one_letter_code
_entity_poly.pdbx_strand_id
1 'polypeptide(L)'
;METQKCLSLFLPSSPFPTVSSGPPLAHMQAKKRYLLVSFGACLLLLFYLGGVQFRQLASKSPSSSSSSSLSPAHLRSDLKDQGSPPIRRRWPVWISPLRNYVGTEDGRSDEEEEEEDAQLAVNPGLSPRERREIKENVYKNRKCRMETCFDLSLCQRNGFKVYAYPLQKGEKISESYQKIINIIEDSRYYTSDPRQACLFVLSIDTLDRDQLSFQYVHNVKTKIQSLPLWNNGRNHLIFNLYSGTWPDYTEDLGFDIGQAMLAKASISMDNFRPNFDVSIPLFSKDHPQKGGERGWLMYNNVPPTRKYLLVFKGKRYLTGIGSETRNALYHVHNGEDIILLTTCKHGKDWEKHKDARCDKDNEEYEK
;
A
#
# COMPACT_ATOMS: atom_id res chain seq x y z
N MET A 1 9.07 -6.81 68.17
CA MET A 1 8.47 -7.10 66.84
C MET A 1 9.25 -6.33 65.76
N GLU A 2 10.49 -6.69 65.38
CA GLU A 2 11.07 -8.06 65.23
C GLU A 2 10.24 -8.95 64.30
N THR A 3 10.78 -9.71 63.34
CA THR A 3 12.16 -9.96 62.84
C THR A 3 12.15 -10.07 61.29
N GLN A 4 13.24 -10.15 60.50
CA GLN A 4 14.70 -10.21 60.74
C GLN A 4 15.49 -9.65 59.53
N LYS A 5 16.83 -9.68 59.62
CA LYS A 5 17.81 -9.79 58.51
C LYS A 5 18.70 -11.02 58.79
N CYS A 6 19.39 -11.54 57.77
CA CYS A 6 20.68 -12.29 57.76
C CYS A 6 20.67 -13.52 56.81
N LEU A 7 21.80 -14.08 56.31
CA LEU A 7 23.13 -13.56 55.93
C LEU A 7 23.99 -14.71 55.36
N SER A 8 24.67 -14.53 54.21
CA SER A 8 25.95 -15.16 53.78
C SER A 8 26.20 -14.79 52.29
N LEU A 9 27.36 -14.36 51.77
CA LEU A 9 28.80 -14.54 52.03
C LEU A 9 29.33 -15.97 51.78
N PHE A 10 30.10 -16.14 50.70
CA PHE A 10 31.48 -16.65 50.76
C PHE A 10 32.25 -16.35 49.46
N LEU A 11 33.40 -15.69 49.60
CA LEU A 11 34.52 -15.71 48.63
C LEU A 11 35.53 -16.79 49.11
N PRO A 12 36.41 -17.27 48.22
CA PRO A 12 37.83 -17.07 48.53
C PRO A 12 38.69 -16.71 47.29
N SER A 13 39.98 -16.46 47.54
CA SER A 13 40.89 -15.70 46.67
C SER A 13 42.26 -16.35 46.47
N SER A 14 42.77 -16.32 45.22
CA SER A 14 44.22 -16.39 44.85
C SER A 14 44.96 -17.73 45.10
N PRO A 15 46.18 -17.98 44.54
CA PRO A 15 47.09 -17.10 43.78
C PRO A 15 47.67 -17.67 42.45
N PHE A 16 48.55 -16.89 41.82
CA PHE A 16 49.37 -17.19 40.60
C PHE A 16 50.43 -18.31 40.79
N PRO A 17 50.98 -18.86 39.70
CA PRO A 17 52.35 -18.46 39.33
C PRO A 17 52.60 -18.19 37.82
N THR A 18 53.88 -17.91 37.50
CA THR A 18 54.44 -17.13 36.38
C THR A 18 54.83 -17.88 35.08
N VAL A 19 54.69 -17.15 33.95
CA VAL A 19 55.64 -16.99 32.82
C VAL A 19 56.24 -18.22 32.11
N SER A 20 56.04 -18.29 30.77
CA SER A 20 57.04 -18.78 29.80
C SER A 20 56.87 -18.07 28.44
N SER A 21 57.95 -17.93 27.67
CA SER A 21 58.07 -17.08 26.48
C SER A 21 58.23 -17.88 25.17
N GLY A 22 57.66 -17.36 24.07
CA GLY A 22 57.78 -17.93 22.72
C GLY A 22 57.33 -16.93 21.62
N PRO A 23 57.88 -17.01 20.38
CA PRO A 23 57.97 -15.85 19.48
C PRO A 23 56.76 -15.61 18.54
N PRO A 24 56.62 -14.40 17.96
CA PRO A 24 55.55 -14.06 17.02
C PRO A 24 55.94 -14.39 15.56
N LEU A 25 55.00 -14.89 14.76
CA LEU A 25 55.18 -15.06 13.31
C LEU A 25 53.85 -15.00 12.53
N ALA A 26 53.92 -14.56 11.27
CA ALA A 26 52.90 -14.62 10.22
C ALA A 26 51.76 -13.56 10.16
N HIS A 27 52.04 -12.27 10.36
CA HIS A 27 51.17 -11.19 9.83
C HIS A 27 51.50 -10.83 8.36
N MET A 28 51.31 -11.77 7.41
CA MET A 28 51.56 -11.47 5.98
C MET A 28 50.84 -12.35 4.93
N GLN A 29 49.52 -12.58 5.04
CA GLN A 29 48.75 -13.26 3.97
C GLN A 29 47.51 -12.53 3.41
N ALA A 30 47.05 -11.41 3.98
CA ALA A 30 45.89 -10.69 3.46
C ALA A 30 46.15 -9.96 2.12
N LYS A 31 47.26 -9.22 2.01
CA LYS A 31 47.51 -8.27 0.90
C LYS A 31 47.59 -8.91 -0.50
N LYS A 32 47.99 -10.18 -0.62
CA LYS A 32 48.07 -10.87 -1.92
C LYS A 32 46.70 -11.31 -2.47
N ARG A 33 45.70 -11.52 -1.62
CA ARG A 33 44.35 -11.96 -2.05
C ARG A 33 43.55 -10.82 -2.69
N TYR A 34 43.62 -9.61 -2.12
CA TYR A 34 42.94 -8.43 -2.66
C TYR A 34 43.44 -8.02 -4.06
N LEU A 35 44.73 -8.19 -4.35
CA LEU A 35 45.28 -7.91 -5.69
C LEU A 35 44.70 -8.84 -6.77
N LEU A 36 44.56 -10.14 -6.48
CA LEU A 36 43.96 -11.10 -7.41
C LEU A 36 42.47 -10.80 -7.66
N VAL A 37 41.71 -10.48 -6.62
CA VAL A 37 40.29 -10.11 -6.74
C VAL A 37 40.12 -8.81 -7.53
N SER A 38 40.93 -7.78 -7.25
CA SER A 38 40.91 -6.51 -7.97
C SER A 38 41.28 -6.69 -9.45
N PHE A 39 42.29 -7.48 -9.77
CA PHE A 39 42.69 -7.75 -11.15
C PHE A 39 41.60 -8.54 -11.91
N GLY A 40 40.97 -9.53 -11.28
CA GLY A 40 39.83 -10.26 -11.85
C GLY A 40 38.62 -9.37 -12.13
N ALA A 41 38.26 -8.49 -11.19
CA ALA A 41 37.17 -7.53 -11.37
C ALA A 41 37.47 -6.53 -12.51
N CYS A 42 38.72 -6.05 -12.61
CA CYS A 42 39.14 -5.17 -13.70
C CYS A 42 39.07 -5.87 -15.07
N LEU A 43 39.50 -7.13 -15.15
CA LEU A 43 39.43 -7.93 -16.38
C LEU A 43 37.97 -8.14 -16.84
N LEU A 44 37.06 -8.46 -15.91
CA LEU A 44 35.63 -8.62 -16.19
C LEU A 44 34.99 -7.31 -16.68
N LEU A 45 35.34 -6.17 -16.08
CA LEU A 45 34.89 -4.85 -16.55
C LEU A 45 35.39 -4.53 -17.96
N LEU A 46 36.64 -4.87 -18.29
CA LEU A 46 37.19 -4.69 -19.64
C LEU A 46 36.47 -5.57 -20.68
N PHE A 47 36.16 -6.83 -20.36
CA PHE A 47 35.36 -7.68 -21.25
C PHE A 47 33.92 -7.20 -21.41
N TYR A 48 33.28 -6.75 -20.33
CA TYR A 48 31.90 -6.25 -20.37
C TYR A 48 31.79 -4.97 -21.22
N LEU A 49 32.66 -3.99 -20.99
CA LEU A 49 32.66 -2.71 -21.72
C LEU A 49 33.19 -2.86 -23.15
N GLY A 50 34.21 -3.70 -23.38
CA GLY A 50 34.75 -3.99 -24.71
C GLY A 50 33.77 -4.78 -25.61
N GLY A 51 33.01 -5.71 -25.03
CA GLY A 51 31.99 -6.49 -25.73
C GLY A 51 30.81 -5.64 -26.24
N VAL A 52 30.50 -4.53 -25.56
CA VAL A 52 29.44 -3.59 -25.98
C VAL A 52 29.88 -2.78 -27.21
N GLN A 53 31.14 -2.38 -27.32
CA GLN A 53 31.63 -1.61 -28.47
C GLN A 53 31.68 -2.45 -29.76
N PHE A 54 31.97 -3.75 -29.68
CA PHE A 54 31.98 -4.62 -30.87
C PHE A 54 30.60 -4.88 -31.48
N ARG A 55 29.50 -4.75 -30.70
CA ARG A 55 28.13 -4.92 -31.22
C ARG A 55 27.60 -3.71 -32.00
N GLN A 56 28.22 -2.53 -31.89
CA GLN A 56 27.78 -1.31 -32.59
C GLN A 56 28.44 -1.10 -33.97
N LEU A 57 29.45 -1.91 -34.33
CA LEU A 57 30.15 -1.82 -35.62
C LEU A 57 29.65 -2.81 -36.69
N ALA A 58 28.73 -3.73 -36.35
CA ALA A 58 28.26 -4.79 -37.24
C ALA A 58 26.90 -4.52 -37.93
N SER A 59 26.24 -3.38 -37.66
CA SER A 59 24.89 -3.06 -38.16
C SER A 59 24.81 -1.75 -38.95
N LYS A 60 25.54 -1.67 -40.07
CA LYS A 60 25.36 -0.60 -41.08
C LYS A 60 25.45 -1.11 -42.52
N SER A 61 24.28 -1.32 -43.12
CA SER A 61 24.07 -1.31 -44.58
C SER A 61 22.76 -0.56 -44.88
N PRO A 62 22.63 0.20 -45.99
CA PRO A 62 21.66 1.30 -46.05
C PRO A 62 20.58 1.21 -47.16
N SER A 63 19.60 2.11 -47.02
CA SER A 63 18.71 2.66 -48.05
C SER A 63 17.54 1.82 -48.60
N SER A 64 16.34 2.42 -48.55
CA SER A 64 15.64 2.85 -49.78
C SER A 64 14.53 3.86 -49.42
N SER A 65 14.07 4.60 -50.42
CA SER A 65 13.35 5.88 -50.27
C SER A 65 11.98 5.89 -50.96
N SER A 66 10.98 6.50 -50.33
CA SER A 66 9.86 7.21 -50.99
C SER A 66 9.17 8.11 -49.95
N SER A 67 8.83 9.40 -50.14
CA SER A 67 8.55 10.27 -51.30
C SER A 67 7.08 10.36 -51.75
N SER A 68 6.28 11.13 -51.00
CA SER A 68 5.14 11.93 -51.49
C SER A 68 4.72 12.89 -50.36
N SER A 69 4.57 14.22 -50.43
CA SER A 69 4.42 15.27 -51.46
C SER A 69 3.04 15.94 -51.36
N LEU A 70 3.00 17.20 -50.87
CA LEU A 70 2.05 18.30 -51.15
C LEU A 70 0.52 18.03 -51.01
N SER A 71 -0.36 18.97 -50.64
CA SER A 71 -0.27 20.34 -50.12
C SER A 71 -1.65 20.76 -49.56
N PRO A 72 -1.79 21.88 -48.83
CA PRO A 72 -3.06 22.34 -48.25
C PRO A 72 -3.76 23.41 -49.10
N ALA A 73 -5.09 23.37 -49.23
CA ALA A 73 -6.02 24.53 -49.23
C ALA A 73 -7.46 24.17 -49.63
N HIS A 74 -8.37 25.08 -49.23
CA HIS A 74 -9.79 25.31 -49.58
C HIS A 74 -10.83 24.87 -48.53
N LEU A 75 -11.90 25.62 -48.24
CA LEU A 75 -12.22 27.05 -48.26
C LEU A 75 -13.64 27.17 -47.66
N ARG A 76 -13.89 28.14 -46.76
CA ARG A 76 -15.21 28.75 -46.44
C ARG A 76 -16.41 27.90 -45.98
N SER A 77 -16.80 28.21 -44.74
CA SER A 77 -18.17 28.54 -44.29
C SER A 77 -19.38 27.72 -44.78
N ASP A 78 -20.05 27.09 -43.82
CA ASP A 78 -21.48 27.32 -43.68
C ASP A 78 -21.88 27.36 -42.18
N LEU A 79 -22.79 28.26 -41.83
CA LEU A 79 -23.26 28.48 -40.45
C LEU A 79 -24.71 28.02 -40.38
N LYS A 80 -24.96 26.85 -39.80
CA LYS A 80 -26.33 26.46 -39.42
C LYS A 80 -26.37 25.70 -38.10
N ASP A 81 -26.98 26.40 -37.16
CA ASP A 81 -27.48 26.01 -35.87
C ASP A 81 -28.02 24.55 -35.81
N GLN A 82 -27.45 23.75 -34.91
CA GLN A 82 -28.06 22.54 -34.37
C GLN A 82 -27.34 22.11 -33.07
N GLY A 83 -28.13 21.61 -32.11
CA GLY A 83 -27.73 21.56 -30.70
C GLY A 83 -26.52 20.69 -30.37
N SER A 84 -25.68 21.21 -29.47
CA SER A 84 -24.48 20.55 -28.95
C SER A 84 -24.79 19.19 -28.30
N PRO A 85 -24.19 18.07 -28.77
CA PRO A 85 -24.19 16.82 -27.99
C PRO A 85 -23.36 16.99 -26.71
N PRO A 86 -23.63 16.22 -25.64
CA PRO A 86 -22.89 16.35 -24.40
C PRO A 86 -21.41 16.05 -24.61
N ILE A 87 -20.56 17.02 -24.26
CA ILE A 87 -19.11 16.91 -24.33
C ILE A 87 -18.68 15.70 -23.48
N ARG A 88 -18.34 14.59 -24.14
CA ARG A 88 -17.60 13.49 -23.51
C ARG A 88 -16.24 14.04 -23.08
N ARG A 89 -16.15 14.47 -21.81
CA ARG A 89 -14.88 14.84 -21.17
C ARG A 89 -14.00 13.60 -21.13
N ARG A 90 -13.20 13.42 -22.18
CA ARG A 90 -12.10 12.46 -22.19
C ARG A 90 -11.11 12.96 -21.15
N TRP A 91 -11.01 12.26 -20.03
CA TRP A 91 -9.99 12.55 -19.02
C TRP A 91 -8.61 12.55 -19.71
N PRO A 92 -7.72 13.49 -19.36
CA PRO A 92 -6.36 13.47 -19.90
C PRO A 92 -5.71 12.13 -19.55
N VAL A 93 -5.11 11.49 -20.54
CA VAL A 93 -4.30 10.30 -20.31
C VAL A 93 -3.05 10.79 -19.60
N TRP A 94 -2.98 10.53 -18.29
CA TRP A 94 -1.77 10.77 -17.51
C TRP A 94 -0.70 9.81 -17.99
N ILE A 95 0.21 10.30 -18.84
CA ILE A 95 1.47 9.64 -19.15
C ILE A 95 2.32 9.76 -17.88
N SER A 96 2.17 8.82 -16.95
CA SER A 96 2.92 8.80 -15.69
C SER A 96 4.43 8.72 -15.98
N PRO A 97 5.23 9.77 -15.68
CA PRO A 97 6.69 9.70 -15.82
C PRO A 97 7.30 8.66 -14.85
N LEU A 98 6.53 8.29 -13.83
CA LEU A 98 6.83 7.25 -12.86
C LEU A 98 6.72 5.81 -13.43
N ARG A 99 6.38 5.60 -14.71
CA ARG A 99 6.34 4.24 -15.30
C ARG A 99 7.71 3.54 -15.34
N ASN A 100 8.80 4.25 -15.05
CA ASN A 100 10.14 3.68 -14.87
C ASN A 100 10.47 3.35 -13.40
N TYR A 101 9.65 3.80 -12.44
CA TYR A 101 9.69 3.42 -11.02
C TYR A 101 8.61 2.37 -10.67
N VAL A 102 7.50 2.36 -11.41
CA VAL A 102 6.52 1.28 -11.38
C VAL A 102 7.11 0.11 -12.17
N GLY A 103 7.38 -1.01 -11.50
CA GLY A 103 7.84 -2.24 -12.14
C GLY A 103 6.93 -2.67 -13.30
N THR A 104 7.52 -3.31 -14.30
CA THR A 104 6.82 -3.70 -15.54
C THR A 104 5.56 -4.51 -15.24
N GLU A 105 4.42 -4.07 -15.77
CA GLU A 105 3.22 -4.90 -15.85
C GLU A 105 3.56 -6.17 -16.67
N ASP A 106 3.21 -7.34 -16.14
CA ASP A 106 3.59 -8.70 -16.59
C ASP A 106 5.11 -9.03 -16.56
N GLY A 107 5.56 -9.59 -15.43
CA GLY A 107 6.88 -10.26 -15.34
C GLY A 107 7.44 -10.41 -13.92
N ARG A 108 6.76 -11.12 -13.02
CA ARG A 108 7.31 -11.50 -11.70
C ARG A 108 8.27 -12.68 -11.87
N SER A 109 9.46 -12.61 -11.30
CA SER A 109 10.42 -13.72 -11.26
C SER A 109 10.04 -14.74 -10.18
N ASP A 110 10.41 -16.01 -10.39
CA ASP A 110 10.16 -17.10 -9.44
C ASP A 110 10.78 -16.80 -8.05
N GLU A 111 11.87 -16.03 -8.01
CA GLU A 111 12.57 -15.55 -6.81
C GLU A 111 11.67 -14.71 -5.87
N GLU A 112 10.74 -13.91 -6.42
CA GLU A 112 9.79 -13.11 -5.62
C GLU A 112 8.58 -13.93 -5.12
N GLU A 113 8.39 -15.17 -5.58
CA GLU A 113 7.45 -16.12 -4.98
C GLU A 113 8.10 -16.89 -3.80
N GLU A 114 9.41 -17.18 -3.89
CA GLU A 114 10.17 -17.85 -2.82
C GLU A 114 10.35 -16.98 -1.55
N GLU A 115 10.57 -15.66 -1.68
CA GLU A 115 10.67 -14.76 -0.51
C GLU A 115 9.34 -14.55 0.25
N GLU A 116 8.19 -14.68 -0.42
CA GLU A 116 6.88 -14.63 0.24
C GLU A 116 6.52 -15.94 0.94
N ASP A 117 6.93 -17.09 0.37
CA ASP A 117 6.78 -18.41 0.99
C ASP A 117 7.50 -18.50 2.35
N ALA A 118 8.63 -17.82 2.49
CA ALA A 118 9.33 -17.70 3.77
C ALA A 118 8.54 -16.88 4.82
N GLN A 119 7.80 -15.85 4.40
CA GLN A 119 7.06 -14.95 5.31
C GLN A 119 5.73 -15.55 5.77
N LEU A 120 5.00 -16.23 4.89
CA LEU A 120 3.74 -16.90 5.22
C LEU A 120 3.90 -18.11 6.17
N ALA A 121 5.13 -18.65 6.29
CA ALA A 121 5.43 -19.78 7.17
C ALA A 121 5.33 -19.44 8.68
N VAL A 122 5.37 -18.16 9.05
CA VAL A 122 5.62 -17.68 10.42
C VAL A 122 4.38 -17.73 11.35
N ASN A 123 3.16 -17.94 10.82
CA ASN A 123 1.95 -18.06 11.65
C ASN A 123 1.92 -19.40 12.45
N PRO A 124 2.11 -19.42 13.79
CA PRO A 124 2.40 -20.68 14.51
C PRO A 124 1.20 -21.60 14.74
N GLY A 125 -0.03 -21.14 14.49
CA GLY A 125 -1.26 -21.85 14.86
C GLY A 125 -2.02 -22.58 13.73
N LEU A 126 -1.60 -22.44 12.47
CA LEU A 126 -2.36 -22.97 11.32
C LEU A 126 -1.93 -24.38 10.91
N SER A 127 -2.90 -25.27 10.63
CA SER A 127 -2.62 -26.63 10.14
C SER A 127 -2.04 -26.61 8.70
N PRO A 128 -1.30 -27.66 8.27
CA PRO A 128 -0.71 -27.72 6.93
C PRO A 128 -1.74 -27.59 5.80
N ARG A 129 -2.98 -28.08 6.02
CA ARG A 129 -4.07 -27.96 5.06
C ARG A 129 -4.58 -26.53 4.94
N GLU A 130 -4.82 -25.85 6.06
CA GLU A 130 -5.25 -24.45 6.06
C GLU A 130 -4.19 -23.53 5.43
N ARG A 131 -2.91 -23.76 5.72
CA ARG A 131 -1.79 -23.04 5.08
C ARG A 131 -1.82 -23.17 3.55
N ARG A 132 -2.06 -24.39 3.04
CA ARG A 132 -2.15 -24.65 1.60
C ARG A 132 -3.38 -24.00 0.97
N GLU A 133 -4.55 -24.11 1.60
CA GLU A 133 -5.78 -23.46 1.14
C GLU A 133 -5.62 -21.93 1.11
N ILE A 134 -4.96 -21.34 2.12
CA ILE A 134 -4.62 -19.90 2.15
C ILE A 134 -3.68 -19.55 0.99
N LYS A 135 -2.58 -20.28 0.78
CA LYS A 135 -1.63 -19.99 -0.32
C LYS A 135 -2.30 -20.07 -1.70
N GLU A 136 -3.04 -21.14 -1.98
CA GLU A 136 -3.74 -21.30 -3.26
C GLU A 136 -4.78 -20.18 -3.49
N ASN A 137 -5.47 -19.73 -2.43
CA ASN A 137 -6.41 -18.61 -2.52
C ASN A 137 -5.74 -17.25 -2.66
N VAL A 138 -4.65 -16.94 -1.93
CA VAL A 138 -3.88 -15.69 -2.10
C VAL A 138 -3.38 -15.55 -3.55
N TYR A 139 -2.82 -16.63 -4.10
CA TYR A 139 -2.36 -16.67 -5.48
C TYR A 139 -3.49 -16.46 -6.50
N LYS A 140 -4.64 -17.11 -6.28
CA LYS A 140 -5.84 -16.96 -7.10
C LYS A 140 -6.44 -15.54 -7.02
N ASN A 141 -6.43 -14.95 -5.83
CA ASN A 141 -6.96 -13.62 -5.57
C ASN A 141 -6.07 -12.54 -6.22
N ARG A 142 -4.74 -12.69 -6.20
CA ARG A 142 -3.78 -11.84 -6.94
C ARG A 142 -3.99 -11.85 -8.45
N LYS A 143 -4.46 -12.97 -9.02
CA LYS A 143 -4.79 -13.11 -10.45
C LYS A 143 -6.16 -12.55 -10.86
N CYS A 144 -6.98 -12.06 -9.92
CA CYS A 144 -8.25 -11.44 -10.27
C CYS A 144 -8.08 -10.12 -11.03
N ARG A 145 -8.86 -9.98 -12.09
CA ARG A 145 -9.00 -8.80 -12.95
C ARG A 145 -10.49 -8.62 -13.28
N MET A 146 -10.86 -7.48 -13.87
CA MET A 146 -12.26 -7.11 -14.11
C MET A 146 -12.95 -8.07 -15.09
N GLU A 147 -12.20 -8.59 -16.05
CA GLU A 147 -12.62 -9.56 -17.04
C GLU A 147 -12.64 -11.02 -16.54
N THR A 148 -11.90 -11.34 -15.46
CA THR A 148 -11.81 -12.71 -14.93
C THR A 148 -12.69 -12.95 -13.71
N CYS A 149 -12.74 -12.00 -12.75
CA CYS A 149 -13.36 -12.17 -11.44
C CYS A 149 -14.66 -11.36 -11.23
N PHE A 150 -15.02 -10.48 -12.15
CA PHE A 150 -16.27 -9.71 -12.11
C PHE A 150 -17.17 -10.07 -13.32
N ASP A 151 -18.47 -10.18 -13.10
CA ASP A 151 -19.47 -10.37 -14.14
C ASP A 151 -20.07 -9.01 -14.55
N LEU A 152 -19.53 -8.46 -15.65
CA LEU A 152 -20.00 -7.21 -16.25
C LEU A 152 -21.41 -7.34 -16.87
N SER A 153 -21.89 -8.55 -17.18
CA SER A 153 -23.17 -8.74 -17.87
C SER A 153 -24.37 -8.32 -17.02
N LEU A 154 -24.25 -8.44 -15.69
CA LEU A 154 -25.25 -7.95 -14.73
C LEU A 154 -25.40 -6.43 -14.83
N CYS A 155 -24.29 -5.68 -14.90
CA CYS A 155 -24.32 -4.22 -15.03
C CYS A 155 -24.81 -3.78 -16.41
N GLN A 156 -24.53 -4.55 -17.46
CA GLN A 156 -25.00 -4.28 -18.82
C GLN A 156 -26.52 -4.48 -18.94
N ARG A 157 -27.08 -5.50 -18.26
CA ARG A 157 -28.52 -5.82 -18.31
C ARG A 157 -29.38 -4.86 -17.50
N ASN A 158 -28.96 -4.55 -16.27
CA ASN A 158 -29.78 -3.83 -15.28
C ASN A 158 -29.33 -2.37 -15.06
N GLY A 159 -28.22 -1.97 -15.68
CA GLY A 159 -27.48 -0.76 -15.32
C GLY A 159 -26.60 -0.98 -14.08
N PHE A 160 -25.80 0.03 -13.74
CA PHE A 160 -24.97 -0.03 -12.53
C PHE A 160 -25.84 0.15 -11.28
N LYS A 161 -26.09 -0.96 -10.58
CA LYS A 161 -26.90 -1.03 -9.36
C LYS A 161 -26.18 -1.79 -8.25
N VAL A 162 -26.28 -1.27 -7.03
CA VAL A 162 -25.60 -1.76 -5.82
C VAL A 162 -26.64 -2.25 -4.83
N TYR A 163 -26.48 -3.50 -4.36
CA TYR A 163 -27.25 -4.06 -3.26
C TYR A 163 -26.38 -4.12 -2.00
N ALA A 164 -26.85 -3.51 -0.93
CA ALA A 164 -26.29 -3.73 0.40
C ALA A 164 -27.03 -4.91 1.04
N TYR A 165 -26.30 -5.87 1.62
CA TYR A 165 -26.95 -6.92 2.42
C TYR A 165 -27.66 -6.30 3.63
N PRO A 166 -28.81 -6.84 4.07
CA PRO A 166 -29.46 -6.38 5.29
C PRO A 166 -28.59 -6.74 6.51
N LEU A 167 -28.60 -5.85 7.51
CA LEU A 167 -27.97 -6.10 8.81
C LEU A 167 -28.71 -7.24 9.54
N GLN A 168 -27.97 -8.25 9.98
CA GLN A 168 -28.55 -9.39 10.70
C GLN A 168 -28.88 -9.03 12.15
N LYS A 169 -29.92 -9.67 12.71
CA LYS A 169 -30.35 -9.40 14.09
C LYS A 169 -29.23 -9.72 15.08
N GLY A 170 -28.84 -8.72 15.88
CA GLY A 170 -27.80 -8.85 16.91
C GLY A 170 -26.38 -8.51 16.43
N GLU A 171 -26.15 -8.38 15.13
CA GLU A 171 -24.89 -7.83 14.62
C GLU A 171 -24.82 -6.32 14.89
N LYS A 172 -23.62 -5.84 15.23
CA LYS A 172 -23.31 -4.42 15.39
C LYS A 172 -22.19 -4.05 14.45
N ILE A 173 -22.33 -2.91 13.78
CA ILE A 173 -21.30 -2.33 12.91
C ILE A 173 -20.83 -0.98 13.49
N SER A 174 -19.63 -0.54 13.13
CA SER A 174 -19.12 0.76 13.54
C SER A 174 -19.95 1.90 12.92
N GLU A 175 -19.95 3.07 13.57
CA GLU A 175 -20.56 4.28 13.01
C GLU A 175 -19.96 4.62 11.63
N SER A 176 -18.65 4.40 11.44
CA SER A 176 -17.96 4.60 10.17
C SER A 176 -18.48 3.67 9.06
N TYR A 177 -18.74 2.39 9.36
CA TYR A 177 -19.32 1.48 8.37
C TYR A 177 -20.80 1.77 8.13
N GLN A 178 -21.56 2.12 9.17
CA GLN A 178 -22.95 2.58 9.02
C GLN A 178 -23.03 3.81 8.10
N LYS A 179 -22.10 4.79 8.22
CA LYS A 179 -22.01 5.93 7.29
C LYS A 179 -21.82 5.47 5.83
N ILE A 180 -20.95 4.49 5.59
CA ILE A 180 -20.72 3.94 4.22
C ILE A 180 -22.00 3.28 3.68
N ILE A 181 -22.65 2.42 4.46
CA ILE A 181 -23.90 1.77 4.05
C ILE A 181 -24.98 2.81 3.76
N ASN A 182 -25.20 3.78 4.65
CA ASN A 182 -26.18 4.85 4.46
C ASN A 182 -25.91 5.67 3.18
N ILE A 183 -24.64 5.98 2.86
CA ILE A 183 -24.27 6.69 1.63
C ILE A 183 -24.60 5.87 0.38
N ILE A 184 -24.42 4.54 0.43
CA ILE A 184 -24.78 3.64 -0.66
C ILE A 184 -26.30 3.60 -0.84
N GLU A 185 -27.06 3.42 0.26
CA GLU A 185 -28.52 3.34 0.27
C GLU A 185 -29.20 4.63 -0.17
N ASP A 186 -28.68 5.80 0.24
CA ASP A 186 -29.12 7.12 -0.21
C ASP A 186 -28.81 7.42 -1.69
N SER A 187 -28.00 6.58 -2.36
CA SER A 187 -27.53 6.85 -3.72
C SER A 187 -28.52 6.40 -4.80
N ARG A 188 -28.50 7.09 -5.95
CA ARG A 188 -29.19 6.66 -7.19
C ARG A 188 -28.83 5.23 -7.67
N TYR A 189 -27.72 4.69 -7.18
CA TYR A 189 -27.23 3.36 -7.55
C TYR A 189 -27.79 2.27 -6.65
N TYR A 190 -28.39 2.58 -5.50
CA TYR A 190 -29.01 1.58 -4.64
C TYR A 190 -30.12 0.80 -5.35
N THR A 191 -30.28 -0.46 -4.94
CA THR A 191 -31.49 -1.27 -5.15
C THR A 191 -31.71 -2.20 -3.96
N SER A 192 -32.97 -2.39 -3.58
CA SER A 192 -33.38 -3.40 -2.58
C SER A 192 -33.64 -4.78 -3.20
N ASP A 193 -33.69 -4.90 -4.53
CA ASP A 193 -33.82 -6.18 -5.23
C ASP A 193 -32.44 -6.68 -5.71
N PRO A 194 -31.88 -7.74 -5.10
CA PRO A 194 -30.56 -8.25 -5.45
C PRO A 194 -30.49 -8.80 -6.90
N ARG A 195 -31.63 -9.12 -7.52
CA ARG A 195 -31.69 -9.58 -8.92
C ARG A 195 -31.45 -8.45 -9.93
N GLN A 196 -31.63 -7.20 -9.49
CA GLN A 196 -31.35 -6.00 -10.27
C GLN A 196 -29.92 -5.47 -10.04
N ALA A 197 -29.26 -5.91 -8.97
CA ALA A 197 -27.92 -5.46 -8.65
C ALA A 197 -26.86 -6.08 -9.57
N CYS A 198 -25.76 -5.36 -9.74
CA CYS A 198 -24.54 -5.88 -10.34
C CYS A 198 -23.31 -5.72 -9.45
N LEU A 199 -23.45 -5.04 -8.30
CA LEU A 199 -22.45 -4.96 -7.25
C LEU A 199 -23.10 -5.26 -5.89
N PHE A 200 -22.40 -6.00 -5.04
CA PHE A 200 -22.88 -6.42 -3.72
C PHE A 200 -21.94 -5.89 -2.62
N VAL A 201 -22.50 -5.29 -1.57
CA VAL A 201 -21.76 -4.77 -0.41
C VAL A 201 -22.26 -5.45 0.86
N LEU A 202 -21.34 -6.05 1.60
CA LEU A 202 -21.63 -6.83 2.82
C LEU A 202 -22.33 -5.97 3.91
N SER A 203 -23.03 -6.62 4.83
CA SER A 203 -23.46 -6.01 6.10
C SER A 203 -22.50 -6.30 7.27
N ILE A 204 -21.33 -6.86 6.97
CA ILE A 204 -20.31 -7.25 7.94
C ILE A 204 -19.22 -6.18 7.93
N ASP A 205 -19.02 -5.53 9.08
CA ASP A 205 -17.96 -4.53 9.22
C ASP A 205 -16.58 -5.18 9.07
N THR A 206 -15.84 -4.73 8.06
CA THR A 206 -14.49 -5.17 7.72
C THR A 206 -13.50 -4.01 7.68
N LEU A 207 -13.94 -2.81 8.11
CA LEU A 207 -13.12 -1.59 8.10
C LEU A 207 -11.89 -1.75 8.98
N ASP A 208 -12.03 -2.43 10.11
CA ASP A 208 -10.97 -2.64 11.07
C ASP A 208 -10.63 -4.13 11.21
N ARG A 209 -9.41 -4.47 10.79
CA ARG A 209 -8.86 -5.83 10.86
C ARG A 209 -7.68 -5.94 11.84
N ASP A 210 -7.43 -4.90 12.64
CA ASP A 210 -6.55 -4.99 13.80
C ASP A 210 -7.20 -5.86 14.90
N GLN A 211 -6.57 -6.98 15.25
CA GLN A 211 -7.07 -7.92 16.26
C GLN A 211 -7.16 -7.29 17.66
N LEU A 212 -6.45 -6.19 17.91
CA LEU A 212 -6.48 -5.44 19.16
C LEU A 212 -7.63 -4.41 19.21
N SER A 213 -8.32 -4.17 18.08
CA SER A 213 -9.40 -3.19 18.01
C SER A 213 -10.69 -3.73 18.60
N PHE A 214 -11.39 -2.87 19.36
CA PHE A 214 -12.76 -3.14 19.82
C PHE A 214 -13.78 -3.20 18.67
N GLN A 215 -13.38 -2.80 17.46
CA GLN A 215 -14.20 -2.88 16.23
C GLN A 215 -13.88 -4.15 15.41
N TYR A 216 -12.95 -4.99 15.87
CA TYR A 216 -12.57 -6.21 15.18
C TYR A 216 -13.71 -7.23 15.17
N VAL A 217 -14.24 -7.53 14.00
CA VAL A 217 -15.23 -8.58 13.83
C VAL A 217 -14.54 -9.95 13.76
N HIS A 218 -14.91 -10.85 14.67
CA HIS A 218 -14.48 -12.25 14.65
C HIS A 218 -15.33 -13.11 13.71
N ASN A 219 -14.79 -14.25 13.29
CA ASN A 219 -15.47 -15.28 12.48
C ASN A 219 -16.05 -14.76 11.13
N VAL A 220 -15.43 -13.72 10.55
CA VAL A 220 -15.86 -13.10 9.28
C VAL A 220 -15.98 -14.13 8.15
N LYS A 221 -15.04 -15.08 8.03
CA LYS A 221 -15.11 -16.19 7.07
C LYS A 221 -16.45 -16.94 7.15
N THR A 222 -16.85 -17.37 8.35
CA THR A 222 -18.10 -18.11 8.59
C THR A 222 -19.33 -17.22 8.32
N LYS A 223 -19.29 -15.95 8.75
CA LYS A 223 -20.38 -15.00 8.49
C LYS A 223 -20.59 -14.77 7.00
N ILE A 224 -19.52 -14.55 6.24
CA ILE A 224 -19.55 -14.39 4.77
C ILE A 224 -20.02 -15.67 4.08
N GLN A 225 -19.52 -16.84 4.48
CA GLN A 225 -19.93 -18.13 3.89
C GLN A 225 -21.40 -18.48 4.13
N SER A 226 -22.04 -17.90 5.15
CA SER A 226 -23.48 -18.04 5.38
C SER A 226 -24.36 -17.13 4.50
N LEU A 227 -23.78 -16.16 3.79
CA LEU A 227 -24.52 -15.23 2.92
C LEU A 227 -24.96 -15.93 1.61
N PRO A 228 -26.27 -16.05 1.32
CA PRO A 228 -26.76 -16.83 0.17
C PRO A 228 -26.28 -16.36 -1.21
N LEU A 229 -25.88 -15.09 -1.31
CA LEU A 229 -25.48 -14.45 -2.57
C LEU A 229 -23.95 -14.32 -2.72
N TRP A 230 -23.14 -14.78 -1.76
CA TRP A 230 -21.69 -14.51 -1.70
C TRP A 230 -20.92 -14.87 -2.99
N ASN A 231 -21.33 -15.94 -3.69
CA ASN A 231 -20.78 -16.32 -5.00
C ASN A 231 -19.23 -16.33 -5.07
N ASN A 232 -18.58 -16.83 -4.01
CA ASN A 232 -17.12 -16.83 -3.85
C ASN A 232 -16.48 -15.43 -4.07
N GLY A 233 -17.17 -14.37 -3.64
CA GLY A 233 -16.75 -12.97 -3.77
C GLY A 233 -17.04 -12.32 -5.12
N ARG A 234 -17.49 -13.06 -6.14
CA ARG A 234 -17.75 -12.47 -7.47
C ARG A 234 -18.78 -11.34 -7.37
N ASN A 235 -18.46 -10.19 -7.96
CA ASN A 235 -19.25 -8.95 -7.90
C ASN A 235 -19.45 -8.38 -6.48
N HIS A 236 -18.63 -8.77 -5.49
CA HIS A 236 -18.66 -8.16 -4.16
C HIS A 236 -17.58 -7.09 -4.00
N LEU A 237 -17.88 -6.07 -3.19
CA LEU A 237 -16.91 -5.07 -2.74
C LEU A 237 -16.78 -5.14 -1.21
N ILE A 238 -15.55 -5.33 -0.74
CA ILE A 238 -15.17 -5.32 0.68
C ILE A 238 -14.47 -4.00 0.97
N PHE A 239 -14.68 -3.44 2.17
CA PHE A 239 -14.05 -2.19 2.60
C PHE A 239 -13.05 -2.46 3.72
N ASN A 240 -11.85 -1.87 3.64
CA ASN A 240 -10.87 -1.88 4.74
C ASN A 240 -10.20 -0.51 4.90
N LEU A 241 -10.13 0.00 6.12
CA LEU A 241 -9.47 1.27 6.45
C LEU A 241 -8.26 1.07 7.37
N TYR A 242 -8.32 0.08 8.26
CA TYR A 242 -7.29 -0.22 9.23
C TYR A 242 -6.83 -1.67 9.04
N SER A 243 -5.54 -1.83 8.74
CA SER A 243 -4.89 -3.10 8.37
C SER A 243 -3.91 -3.55 9.47
N GLY A 244 -4.30 -3.36 10.74
CA GLY A 244 -3.43 -3.60 11.90
C GLY A 244 -2.82 -2.34 12.52
N THR A 245 -2.24 -2.52 13.70
CA THR A 245 -1.45 -1.54 14.45
C THR A 245 -0.04 -2.09 14.63
N TRP A 246 0.98 -1.21 14.72
CA TRP A 246 2.36 -1.62 14.99
C TRP A 246 2.47 -2.55 16.22
N PRO A 247 3.28 -3.63 16.16
CA PRO A 247 4.13 -4.03 15.04
C PRO A 247 3.38 -4.79 13.92
N ASP A 248 2.19 -5.27 14.20
CA ASP A 248 1.43 -6.26 13.42
C ASP A 248 0.57 -5.63 12.30
N TYR A 249 1.20 -4.83 11.44
CA TYR A 249 0.57 -4.41 10.18
C TYR A 249 0.48 -5.61 9.23
N THR A 250 -0.72 -5.93 8.77
CA THR A 250 -1.00 -7.07 7.88
C THR A 250 -1.72 -6.59 6.63
N GLU A 251 -1.19 -6.96 5.46
CA GLU A 251 -1.89 -6.72 4.20
C GLU A 251 -3.11 -7.64 4.02
N ASP A 252 -3.07 -8.84 4.62
CA ASP A 252 -4.19 -9.78 4.71
C ASP A 252 -5.24 -9.29 5.73
N LEU A 253 -6.52 -9.48 5.38
CA LEU A 253 -7.68 -9.19 6.22
C LEU A 253 -7.95 -10.32 7.25
N GLY A 254 -7.22 -11.43 7.21
CA GLY A 254 -7.39 -12.59 8.07
C GLY A 254 -8.58 -13.47 7.69
N PHE A 255 -9.04 -13.38 6.43
CA PHE A 255 -10.04 -14.25 5.84
C PHE A 255 -9.96 -14.21 4.30
N ASP A 256 -10.37 -15.28 3.64
CA ASP A 256 -10.39 -15.34 2.17
C ASP A 256 -11.54 -14.49 1.60
N ILE A 257 -11.18 -13.49 0.79
CA ILE A 257 -12.11 -12.63 0.05
C ILE A 257 -12.56 -13.24 -1.29
N GLY A 258 -11.91 -14.30 -1.75
CA GLY A 258 -12.11 -14.89 -3.06
C GLY A 258 -12.03 -13.84 -4.19
N GLN A 259 -13.06 -13.83 -5.03
CA GLN A 259 -13.17 -12.99 -6.22
C GLN A 259 -13.69 -11.57 -5.93
N ALA A 260 -13.77 -11.16 -4.66
CA ALA A 260 -14.22 -9.82 -4.30
C ALA A 260 -13.19 -8.74 -4.64
N MET A 261 -13.70 -7.58 -5.05
CA MET A 261 -12.94 -6.35 -5.14
C MET A 261 -12.71 -5.77 -3.74
N LEU A 262 -11.62 -5.04 -3.57
CA LEU A 262 -11.23 -4.46 -2.30
C LEU A 262 -11.14 -2.93 -2.39
N ALA A 263 -11.98 -2.24 -1.64
CA ALA A 263 -11.86 -0.81 -1.36
C ALA A 263 -11.01 -0.63 -0.09
N LYS A 264 -9.69 -0.46 -0.26
CA LYS A 264 -8.73 -0.42 0.86
C LYS A 264 -7.95 0.89 0.93
N ALA A 265 -7.80 1.41 2.14
CA ALA A 265 -6.84 2.47 2.44
C ALA A 265 -5.44 1.88 2.68
N SER A 266 -4.39 2.60 2.24
CA SER A 266 -2.99 2.20 2.44
C SER A 266 -2.60 0.84 1.85
N ILE A 267 -3.29 0.36 0.81
CA ILE A 267 -2.94 -0.89 0.11
C ILE A 267 -1.57 -0.77 -0.59
N SER A 268 -0.71 -1.79 -0.44
CA SER A 268 0.58 -1.82 -1.16
C SER A 268 0.37 -1.97 -2.66
N MET A 269 1.27 -1.40 -3.46
CA MET A 269 1.31 -1.60 -4.91
C MET A 269 1.44 -3.08 -5.31
N ASP A 270 2.09 -3.90 -4.48
CA ASP A 270 2.29 -5.33 -4.73
C ASP A 270 0.99 -6.16 -4.59
N ASN A 271 0.00 -5.62 -3.86
CA ASN A 271 -1.28 -6.27 -3.58
C ASN A 271 -2.47 -5.60 -4.28
N PHE A 272 -2.34 -4.32 -4.66
CA PHE A 272 -3.37 -3.58 -5.37
C PHE A 272 -3.56 -4.13 -6.79
N ARG A 273 -4.75 -4.63 -7.10
CA ARG A 273 -5.07 -5.16 -8.45
C ARG A 273 -5.57 -4.02 -9.34
N PRO A 274 -4.78 -3.54 -10.34
CA PRO A 274 -5.17 -2.37 -11.14
C PRO A 274 -6.46 -2.62 -11.92
N ASN A 275 -7.30 -1.59 -11.99
CA ASN A 275 -8.64 -1.65 -12.62
C ASN A 275 -9.61 -2.66 -11.99
N PHE A 276 -9.29 -3.21 -10.80
CA PHE A 276 -10.14 -4.16 -10.07
C PHE A 276 -10.39 -3.71 -8.63
N ASP A 277 -9.34 -3.33 -7.91
CA ASP A 277 -9.44 -2.76 -6.57
C ASP A 277 -9.62 -1.24 -6.59
N VAL A 278 -10.08 -0.69 -5.47
CA VAL A 278 -10.33 0.75 -5.31
C VAL A 278 -9.46 1.27 -4.17
N SER A 279 -8.44 2.05 -4.49
CA SER A 279 -7.69 2.79 -3.49
C SER A 279 -8.57 3.92 -2.93
N ILE A 280 -8.83 3.91 -1.63
CA ILE A 280 -9.62 4.92 -0.93
C ILE A 280 -8.76 5.64 0.13
N PRO A 281 -9.01 6.92 0.42
CA PRO A 281 -8.30 7.60 1.50
C PRO A 281 -8.74 7.05 2.86
N LEU A 282 -7.86 7.17 3.86
CA LEU A 282 -8.20 6.86 5.24
C LEU A 282 -9.11 7.95 5.82
N PHE A 283 -10.38 7.61 6.08
CA PHE A 283 -11.34 8.51 6.72
C PHE A 283 -11.20 8.45 8.26
N SER A 284 -11.30 9.60 8.93
CA SER A 284 -11.45 9.63 10.39
C SER A 284 -12.87 9.21 10.80
N LYS A 285 -13.06 8.78 12.05
CA LYS A 285 -14.38 8.38 12.57
C LYS A 285 -15.36 9.56 12.56
N ASP A 286 -14.84 10.76 12.83
CA ASP A 286 -15.57 12.04 12.83
C ASP A 286 -15.83 12.62 11.43
N HIS A 287 -15.39 11.95 10.36
CA HIS A 287 -15.66 12.41 9.00
C HIS A 287 -17.18 12.52 8.78
N PRO A 288 -17.68 13.66 8.25
CA PRO A 288 -19.11 13.85 8.04
C PRO A 288 -19.61 12.95 6.90
N GLN A 289 -20.82 12.40 7.04
CA GLN A 289 -21.41 11.45 6.08
C GLN A 289 -21.76 12.11 4.74
N LYS A 290 -22.29 13.33 4.79
CA LYS A 290 -22.56 14.20 3.64
C LYS A 290 -21.75 15.48 3.84
N GLY A 291 -21.52 16.24 2.76
CA GLY A 291 -20.54 17.34 2.74
C GLY A 291 -20.61 18.26 3.96
N GLY A 292 -19.44 18.59 4.52
CA GLY A 292 -19.30 19.59 5.58
C GLY A 292 -19.39 21.02 5.03
N GLU A 293 -18.75 21.96 5.69
CA GLU A 293 -18.61 23.32 5.17
C GLU A 293 -18.02 23.31 3.75
N ARG A 294 -18.47 24.26 2.92
CA ARG A 294 -18.05 24.36 1.53
C ARG A 294 -16.55 24.63 1.49
N GLY A 295 -15.78 23.65 1.02
CA GLY A 295 -14.32 23.78 0.91
C GLY A 295 -13.92 25.02 0.12
N TRP A 296 -12.78 25.62 0.48
CA TRP A 296 -12.30 26.93 0.01
C TRP A 296 -12.07 27.07 -1.51
N LEU A 297 -12.30 26.01 -2.30
CA LEU A 297 -12.26 26.03 -3.76
C LEU A 297 -13.51 26.71 -4.33
N MET A 298 -13.45 28.03 -4.46
CA MET A 298 -14.53 28.86 -5.03
C MET A 298 -14.68 28.70 -6.56
N TYR A 299 -13.63 28.23 -7.25
CA TYR A 299 -13.59 28.10 -8.72
C TYR A 299 -13.07 26.73 -9.14
N ASN A 300 -13.66 26.19 -10.22
CA ASN A 300 -13.25 24.92 -10.85
C ASN A 300 -11.98 25.08 -11.71
N ASN A 301 -10.90 25.58 -11.12
CA ASN A 301 -9.58 25.59 -11.76
C ASN A 301 -9.04 24.15 -11.77
N VAL A 302 -8.62 23.66 -12.93
CA VAL A 302 -8.01 22.33 -13.09
C VAL A 302 -6.70 22.48 -13.87
N PRO A 303 -5.53 22.22 -13.25
CA PRO A 303 -5.35 21.90 -11.83
C PRO A 303 -5.75 23.09 -10.92
N PRO A 304 -6.18 22.86 -9.67
CA PRO A 304 -6.51 23.95 -8.76
C PRO A 304 -5.26 24.76 -8.41
N THR A 305 -5.36 26.08 -8.42
CA THR A 305 -4.35 26.98 -7.88
C THR A 305 -4.31 26.83 -6.36
N ARG A 306 -3.37 26.02 -5.85
CA ARG A 306 -3.17 25.77 -4.41
C ARG A 306 -1.97 26.56 -3.92
N LYS A 307 -2.09 27.21 -2.76
CA LYS A 307 -0.94 27.80 -2.06
C LYS A 307 0.06 26.71 -1.63
N TYR A 308 -0.46 25.56 -1.22
CA TYR A 308 0.34 24.45 -0.72
C TYR A 308 0.43 23.35 -1.77
N LEU A 309 1.66 22.98 -2.12
CA LEU A 309 2.01 21.83 -2.95
C LEU A 309 1.84 20.52 -2.16
N LEU A 310 2.32 20.50 -0.91
CA LEU A 310 2.27 19.35 -0.02
C LEU A 310 1.96 19.79 1.41
N VAL A 311 1.01 19.11 2.07
CA VAL A 311 0.73 19.28 3.50
C VAL A 311 0.69 17.91 4.16
N PHE A 312 1.42 17.76 5.26
CA PHE A 312 1.36 16.61 6.15
C PHE A 312 1.13 17.09 7.59
N LYS A 313 0.19 16.44 8.29
CA LYS A 313 0.03 16.57 9.75
C LYS A 313 -0.01 15.15 10.32
N GLY A 314 1.02 14.74 11.05
CA GLY A 314 1.12 13.36 11.55
C GLY A 314 2.12 13.11 12.67
N LYS A 315 2.36 11.83 12.99
CA LYS A 315 3.27 11.41 14.08
C LYS A 315 4.69 11.15 13.58
N ARG A 316 5.68 11.74 14.25
CA ARG A 316 7.10 11.45 14.09
C ARG A 316 7.55 10.46 15.17
N TYR A 317 8.15 9.36 14.76
CA TYR A 317 8.62 8.34 15.70
C TYR A 317 10.06 8.65 16.08
N LEU A 318 10.32 8.81 17.37
CA LEU A 318 11.66 9.12 17.90
C LEU A 318 12.61 7.91 17.85
N THR A 319 12.04 6.70 17.88
CA THR A 319 12.75 5.42 17.86
C THR A 319 11.96 4.38 17.03
N GLY A 320 12.59 3.24 16.74
CA GLY A 320 11.97 2.13 16.01
C GLY A 320 12.06 2.24 14.49
N ILE A 321 11.55 1.22 13.80
CA ILE A 321 11.60 1.13 12.33
C ILE A 321 10.82 2.30 11.70
N GLY A 322 11.42 2.96 10.70
CA GLY A 322 10.86 4.12 10.02
C GLY A 322 11.01 5.46 10.77
N SER A 323 11.62 5.48 11.96
CA SER A 323 11.98 6.73 12.67
C SER A 323 12.92 7.60 11.84
N GLU A 324 13.98 7.03 11.26
CA GLU A 324 14.92 7.73 10.37
C GLU A 324 14.21 8.36 9.17
N THR A 325 13.39 7.60 8.44
CA THR A 325 12.62 8.10 7.29
C THR A 325 11.70 9.26 7.69
N ARG A 326 10.97 9.14 8.81
CA ARG A 326 10.08 10.21 9.31
C ARG A 326 10.85 11.42 9.84
N ASN A 327 12.05 11.22 10.38
CA ASN A 327 12.93 12.31 10.78
C ASN A 327 13.49 13.07 9.58
N ALA A 328 13.80 12.35 8.49
CA ALA A 328 14.30 12.92 7.24
C ALA A 328 13.24 13.75 6.51
N LEU A 329 11.95 13.40 6.60
CA LEU A 329 10.86 14.16 5.98
C LEU A 329 10.91 15.66 6.32
N TYR A 330 11.24 16.03 7.57
CA TYR A 330 11.34 17.44 7.98
C TYR A 330 12.25 18.28 7.05
N HIS A 331 13.27 17.69 6.41
CA HIS A 331 14.15 18.42 5.50
C HIS A 331 13.49 18.86 4.19
N VAL A 332 12.30 18.36 3.84
CA VAL A 332 11.51 18.90 2.71
C VAL A 332 10.53 20.00 3.13
N HIS A 333 10.40 20.30 4.44
CA HIS A 333 9.61 21.43 4.91
C HIS A 333 10.29 22.75 4.59
N ASN A 334 9.62 23.63 3.84
CA ASN A 334 10.13 24.95 3.48
C ASN A 334 9.38 26.12 4.12
N GLY A 335 8.28 25.87 4.84
CA GLY A 335 7.45 26.91 5.47
C GLY A 335 6.55 27.71 4.52
N GLU A 336 6.62 27.47 3.20
CA GLU A 336 5.91 28.23 2.17
C GLU A 336 4.76 27.43 1.55
N ASP A 337 5.09 26.41 0.76
CA ASP A 337 4.15 25.54 0.04
C ASP A 337 4.29 24.04 0.38
N ILE A 338 5.38 23.63 1.05
CA ILE A 338 5.58 22.29 1.62
C ILE A 338 5.57 22.38 3.14
N ILE A 339 4.44 22.02 3.75
CA ILE A 339 4.18 22.13 5.20
C ILE A 339 4.14 20.74 5.84
N LEU A 340 5.06 20.46 6.77
CA LEU A 340 5.11 19.19 7.49
C LEU A 340 5.03 19.42 9.00
N LEU A 341 3.82 19.36 9.53
CA LEU A 341 3.58 19.46 10.97
C LEU A 341 3.68 18.07 11.59
N THR A 342 4.56 17.87 12.56
CA THR A 342 4.73 16.55 13.18
C THR A 342 4.67 16.62 14.70
N THR A 343 4.04 15.64 15.34
CA THR A 343 4.14 15.46 16.80
C THR A 343 5.01 14.26 17.12
N CYS A 344 5.91 14.42 18.09
CA CYS A 344 6.71 13.34 18.68
C CYS A 344 5.97 12.59 19.80
N LYS A 345 4.77 13.04 20.22
CA LYS A 345 3.96 12.40 21.27
C LYS A 345 3.39 11.06 20.79
N HIS A 346 4.17 9.99 20.89
CA HIS A 346 3.76 8.66 20.44
C HIS A 346 4.32 7.51 21.29
N GLY A 347 3.44 6.61 21.73
CA GLY A 347 3.80 5.52 22.64
C GLY A 347 3.93 6.00 24.08
N LYS A 348 4.40 5.12 24.97
CA LYS A 348 4.59 5.43 26.41
C LYS A 348 5.95 6.07 26.72
N ASP A 349 6.94 5.86 25.84
CA ASP A 349 8.34 6.19 26.10
C ASP A 349 8.86 7.40 25.30
N TRP A 350 7.98 8.16 24.62
CA TRP A 350 8.40 9.32 23.81
C TRP A 350 9.17 10.37 24.61
N GLU A 351 8.80 10.58 25.89
CA GLU A 351 9.48 11.50 26.79
C GLU A 351 10.95 11.08 27.06
N LYS A 352 11.22 9.77 27.12
CA LYS A 352 12.57 9.22 27.34
C LYS A 352 13.47 9.35 26.12
N HIS A 353 12.88 9.42 24.93
CA HIS A 353 13.57 9.54 23.65
C HIS A 353 13.48 10.95 23.04
N LYS A 354 12.97 11.92 23.81
CA LYS A 354 12.73 13.29 23.39
C LYS A 354 14.03 13.95 22.90
N ASP A 355 14.07 14.30 21.61
CA ASP A 355 15.14 15.09 21.02
C ASP A 355 14.90 16.60 21.14
N ALA A 356 15.90 17.39 20.74
CA ALA A 356 15.86 18.85 20.81
C ALA A 356 14.82 19.51 19.87
N ARG A 357 14.28 18.79 18.88
CA ARG A 357 13.25 19.34 17.96
C ARG A 357 11.84 19.08 18.48
N CYS A 358 11.63 18.02 19.25
CA CYS A 358 10.34 17.53 19.72
C CYS A 358 9.43 18.59 20.38
N ASP A 359 9.96 19.56 21.13
CA ASP A 359 9.15 20.65 21.69
C ASP A 359 8.61 21.60 20.60
N LYS A 360 9.47 22.02 19.67
CA LYS A 360 9.09 22.87 18.54
C LYS A 360 8.12 22.15 17.59
N ASP A 361 8.42 20.89 17.27
CA ASP A 361 7.56 20.00 16.49
C ASP A 361 6.13 19.98 17.09
N ASN A 362 6.01 19.76 18.41
CA ASN A 362 4.72 19.77 19.10
C ASN A 362 4.05 21.15 19.08
N GLU A 363 4.76 22.25 19.31
CA GLU A 363 4.19 23.61 19.29
C GLU A 363 3.63 23.98 17.91
N GLU A 364 4.32 23.58 16.83
CA GLU A 364 3.85 23.76 15.45
C GLU A 364 2.71 22.79 15.09
N TYR A 365 2.63 21.62 15.73
CA TYR A 365 1.56 20.64 15.52
C TYR A 365 0.23 21.01 16.20
N GLU A 366 0.24 21.68 17.36
CA GLU A 366 -1.01 22.09 18.03
C GLU A 366 -1.63 23.37 17.40
N LYS A 367 -0.91 24.03 16.49
CA LYS A 367 -1.41 25.13 15.63
C LYS A 367 -2.21 24.60 14.43
#